data_AF-A0A3N1D0Q4-F1
#
_entry.id   AF-A0A3N1D0Q4-F1
#
_cell.length_a   1.000
_cell.length_b   1.000
_cell.length_c   1.000
_cell.angle_alpha   90.00
_cell.angle_beta   90.00
_cell.angle_gamma   90.00
#
_symmetry.space_group_name_H-M   'P 1'
#
loop_
_entity.id
_entity.type
_entity.pdbx_description
1 polymer ?
#
loop_
_entity_poly.entity_id
_entity_poly.type
_entity_poly.pdbx_seq_one_letter_code
_entity_poly.pdbx_strand_id
1 'polypeptide(L)'
;MFICQSAPNFLYFVVTYLTGLTIFVNKYRCVAVTRDAIYVLESGKLSGGASPQRLAGTMPRQTRLGPVSGRWGQVSILGERHWVHKRFHAQIAAADRETGLAQ
;
A
#
# COMPACT_ATOMS: atom_id res chain seq x y z
N MET A 1 10.15 0.71 0.35
CA MET A 1 9.17 -0.35 0.65
C MET A 1 8.18 0.20 1.66
N PHE A 2 6.88 0.08 1.40
CA PHE A 2 5.83 0.53 2.31
C PHE A 2 4.73 -0.52 2.45
N ILE A 3 3.97 -0.45 3.54
CA ILE A 3 2.85 -1.37 3.81
C ILE A 3 1.54 -0.65 3.53
N CYS A 4 0.63 -1.33 2.84
CA CYS A 4 -0.71 -0.86 2.56
C CYS A 4 -1.76 -1.90 2.97
N GLN A 5 -2.97 -1.44 3.25
CA GLN A 5 -4.09 -2.28 3.66
C GLN A 5 -5.24 -2.13 2.68
N SER A 6 -5.79 -3.25 2.19
CA SER A 6 -7.03 -3.24 1.43
C SER A 6 -8.18 -2.92 2.39
N ALA A 7 -9.03 -1.96 2.05
CA ALA A 7 -10.29 -1.77 2.75
C ALA A 7 -11.37 -1.30 1.76
N PRO A 8 -12.60 -1.82 1.87
CA PRO A 8 -13.69 -1.49 0.95
C PRO A 8 -14.07 0.00 1.01
N ASN A 9 -13.99 0.61 2.19
CA ASN A 9 -14.20 2.04 2.38
C ASN A 9 -13.38 2.58 3.58
N PHE A 10 -13.30 3.91 3.68
CA PHE A 10 -12.51 4.59 4.71
C PHE A 10 -12.98 4.31 6.14
N LEU A 11 -14.30 4.23 6.37
CA LEU A 11 -14.86 3.95 7.68
C LEU A 11 -14.46 2.55 8.16
N TYR A 12 -14.54 1.55 7.27
CA TYR A 12 -14.11 0.18 7.55
C TYR A 12 -12.63 0.11 7.91
N PHE A 13 -11.80 0.87 7.18
CA PHE A 13 -10.39 1.02 7.51
C PHE A 13 -10.18 1.60 8.92
N VAL A 14 -10.86 2.71 9.26
CA VAL A 14 -10.72 3.37 10.58
C VAL A 14 -11.18 2.44 11.70
N VAL A 15 -12.31 1.75 11.54
CA VAL A 15 -12.79 0.77 12.52
C VAL A 15 -11.76 -0.35 12.69
N THR A 16 -11.22 -0.89 11.59
CA THR A 16 -10.19 -1.93 11.66
C THR A 16 -8.93 -1.43 12.37
N TYR A 17 -8.51 -0.20 12.08
CA TYR A 17 -7.30 0.38 12.64
C TYR A 17 -7.44 0.66 14.15
N LEU A 18 -8.60 1.17 14.59
CA LEU A 18 -8.84 1.51 16.00
C LEU A 18 -9.15 0.29 16.86
N THR A 19 -9.89 -0.68 16.32
CA THR A 19 -10.43 -1.80 17.11
C THR A 19 -9.70 -3.11 16.87
N GLY A 20 -8.98 -3.26 15.74
CA GLY A 20 -8.38 -4.53 15.32
C GLY A 20 -9.40 -5.63 14.98
N LEU A 21 -10.70 -5.39 15.15
CA LEU A 21 -11.74 -6.43 15.08
C LEU A 21 -11.84 -7.09 13.69
N THR A 22 -11.57 -6.30 12.65
CA THR A 22 -11.70 -6.69 11.24
C THR A 22 -10.36 -6.98 10.57
N ILE A 23 -9.31 -7.21 11.37
CA ILE A 23 -7.95 -7.49 10.87
C ILE A 23 -7.90 -8.76 9.99
N PHE A 24 -8.80 -9.71 10.23
CA PHE A 24 -8.92 -10.95 9.46
C PHE A 24 -9.57 -10.75 8.08
N VAL A 25 -10.34 -9.67 7.90
CA VAL A 25 -11.03 -9.37 6.64
C VAL A 25 -10.12 -8.58 5.71
N ASN A 26 -9.27 -7.71 6.26
CA ASN A 26 -8.38 -6.89 5.45
C ASN A 26 -7.15 -7.67 4.96
N LYS A 27 -6.79 -7.45 3.69
CA LYS A 27 -5.53 -7.92 3.12
C LYS A 27 -4.46 -6.88 3.39
N TYR A 28 -3.37 -7.30 4.02
CA TYR A 28 -2.17 -6.49 4.15
C TYR A 28 -1.25 -6.81 2.99
N ARG A 29 -0.78 -5.78 2.30
CA ARG A 29 0.19 -5.93 1.22
C ARG A 29 1.40 -5.09 1.53
N CYS A 30 2.57 -5.61 1.21
CA CYS A 30 3.81 -4.87 1.24
C CYS A 30 4.24 -4.55 -0.18
N VAL A 31 4.45 -3.27 -0.47
CA VAL A 31 4.86 -2.80 -1.80
C VAL A 31 6.33 -2.41 -1.75
N ALA A 32 7.13 -3.12 -2.53
CA ALA A 32 8.54 -2.85 -2.74
C ALA A 32 8.73 -2.25 -4.13
N VAL A 33 9.01 -0.95 -4.17
CA VAL A 33 9.36 -0.25 -5.42
C VAL A 33 10.86 -0.42 -5.64
N THR A 34 11.26 -1.05 -6.74
CA THR A 34 12.67 -1.16 -7.17
C THR A 34 12.91 -0.24 -8.36
N ARG A 35 14.09 -0.32 -9.01
CA ARG A 35 14.37 0.45 -10.23
C ARG A 35 13.65 -0.12 -11.45
N ASP A 36 13.49 -1.44 -11.51
CA ASP A 36 12.97 -2.13 -12.69
C ASP A 36 11.44 -2.35 -12.63
N ALA A 37 10.89 -2.56 -11.43
CA ALA A 37 9.48 -2.86 -11.24
C ALA A 37 8.96 -2.51 -9.84
N ILE A 38 7.65 -2.60 -9.66
CA ILE A 38 7.00 -2.51 -8.35
C ILE A 38 6.53 -3.92 -7.97
N TYR A 39 7.10 -4.48 -6.90
CA TYR A 39 6.72 -5.78 -6.38
C TYR A 39 5.68 -5.61 -5.29
N VAL A 40 4.58 -6.33 -5.42
CA VAL A 40 3.49 -6.34 -4.45
C VAL A 40 3.53 -7.69 -3.76
N LEU A 41 3.87 -7.70 -2.49
CA LEU A 41 3.91 -8.89 -1.66
C LEU A 41 2.63 -8.95 -0.81
N GLU A 42 2.04 -10.12 -0.69
CA GLU A 42 1.04 -10.40 0.33
C GLU A 42 1.74 -10.54 1.67
N SER A 43 1.23 -9.85 2.67
CA SER A 43 1.76 -9.92 4.02
C SER A 43 0.75 -10.58 4.97
N GLY A 44 1.28 -11.30 5.96
CA GLY A 44 0.48 -12.00 6.95
C GLY A 44 -0.35 -11.04 7.79
N LYS A 45 -1.66 -11.32 7.88
CA LYS A 45 -2.64 -10.49 8.61
C LYS A 45 -2.29 -10.28 10.08
N LEU A 46 -1.79 -11.33 10.74
CA LEU A 46 -1.37 -11.31 12.14
C LEU A 46 -0.12 -10.45 12.41
N SER A 47 0.68 -10.17 11.38
CA SER A 47 1.91 -9.36 11.50
C SER A 47 1.68 -7.87 11.21
N GLY A 48 0.43 -7.44 10.99
CA GLY A 48 0.14 -6.06 10.59
C GLY A 48 0.79 -5.64 9.26
N GLY A 49 1.08 -6.62 8.41
CA GLY A 49 1.74 -6.41 7.13
C GLY A 49 3.29 -6.47 7.15
N ALA A 50 3.90 -6.67 8.31
CA ALA A 50 5.36 -6.66 8.48
C ALA A 50 6.05 -7.95 8.00
N SER A 51 5.31 -9.06 7.87
CA SER A 51 5.84 -10.33 7.37
C SER A 51 5.32 -10.60 5.95
N PRO A 52 6.11 -10.29 4.90
CA PRO A 52 5.77 -10.65 3.53
C PRO A 52 5.82 -12.18 3.39
N GLN A 53 4.69 -12.78 3.03
CA GLN A 53 4.57 -14.24 2.90
C GLN A 53 4.73 -14.71 1.45
N ARG A 54 4.24 -13.93 0.48
CA ARG A 54 4.21 -14.34 -0.92
C ARG A 54 4.26 -13.14 -1.85
N LEU A 55 4.85 -13.30 -3.04
CA LEU A 55 4.69 -12.32 -4.11
C LEU A 55 3.25 -12.41 -4.65
N ALA A 56 2.47 -11.34 -4.47
CA ALA A 56 1.10 -11.23 -4.97
C ALA A 56 1.07 -10.91 -6.46
N GLY A 57 2.03 -10.10 -6.91
CA GLY A 57 2.15 -9.66 -8.30
C GLY A 57 3.20 -8.59 -8.46
N THR A 58 3.42 -8.19 -9.71
CA THR A 58 4.31 -7.10 -10.07
C THR A 58 3.57 -6.08 -10.91
N MET A 59 4.00 -4.82 -10.83
CA MET A 59 3.49 -3.73 -11.64
C MET A 59 4.65 -3.04 -12.36
N PRO A 60 4.43 -2.48 -13.56
CA PRO A 60 5.44 -1.70 -14.26
C PRO A 60 5.96 -0.56 -13.40
N ARG A 61 7.26 -0.28 -13.47
CA ARG A 61 7.88 0.79 -12.68
C ARG A 61 7.19 2.14 -12.90
N GLN A 62 6.73 2.41 -14.13
CA GLN A 62 6.03 3.65 -14.52
C GLN A 62 4.63 3.82 -13.90
N THR A 63 4.15 2.84 -13.13
CA THR A 63 2.84 2.95 -12.48
C THR A 63 2.88 4.00 -11.39
N ARG A 64 2.09 5.06 -11.56
CA ARG A 64 1.85 6.04 -10.52
C ARG A 64 1.01 5.42 -9.40
N LEU A 65 1.53 5.43 -8.17
CA LEU A 65 0.82 4.90 -7.01
C LEU A 65 -0.30 5.85 -6.55
N GLY A 66 -0.12 7.14 -6.80
CA GLY A 66 -1.16 8.15 -6.74
C GLY A 66 -0.78 9.35 -5.88
N PRO A 67 -1.51 10.47 -5.99
CA PRO A 67 -1.36 11.55 -5.02
C PRO A 67 -1.92 11.10 -3.67
N VAL A 68 -1.02 10.78 -2.74
CA VAL A 68 -1.36 10.53 -1.34
C VAL A 68 -1.58 11.85 -0.61
N SER A 69 -2.70 11.98 0.11
CA SER A 69 -3.04 13.18 0.88
C SER A 69 -3.73 12.81 2.20
N GLY A 70 -3.86 13.77 3.12
CA GLY A 70 -4.49 13.57 4.43
C GLY A 70 -3.68 12.69 5.39
N ARG A 71 -4.35 12.16 6.42
CA ARG A 71 -3.73 11.24 7.40
C ARG A 71 -3.57 9.82 6.84
N TRP A 72 -4.41 9.45 5.87
CA TRP A 72 -4.34 8.19 5.15
C TRP A 72 -4.47 8.47 3.66
N GLY A 73 -3.50 8.00 2.89
CA GLY A 73 -3.45 8.17 1.45
C GLY A 73 -4.05 6.95 0.77
N GLN A 74 -4.83 7.18 -0.27
CA GLN A 74 -5.37 6.12 -1.10
C GLN A 74 -4.40 5.83 -2.25
N VAL A 75 -4.11 4.55 -2.49
CA VAL A 75 -3.32 4.08 -3.63
C VAL A 75 -4.03 2.93 -4.32
N SER A 76 -3.83 2.81 -5.63
CA SER A 76 -4.36 1.67 -6.41
C SER A 76 -3.23 0.70 -6.70
N ILE A 77 -3.33 -0.53 -6.21
CA ILE A 77 -2.31 -1.57 -6.36
C ILE A 77 -2.99 -2.79 -6.96
N LEU A 78 -2.49 -3.27 -8.11
CA LEU A 78 -3.07 -4.40 -8.85
C LEU A 78 -4.58 -4.23 -9.14
N GLY A 79 -5.04 -2.99 -9.36
CA GLY A 79 -6.46 -2.69 -9.59
C GLY A 79 -7.33 -2.68 -8.33
N GLU A 80 -6.77 -2.96 -7.16
CA GLU A 80 -7.47 -2.91 -5.87
C GLU A 80 -7.12 -1.61 -5.12
N ARG A 81 -8.13 -1.03 -4.44
CA ARG A 81 -7.95 0.16 -3.60
C ARG A 81 -7.32 -0.21 -2.26
N HIS A 82 -6.24 0.49 -1.94
CA HIS A 82 -5.51 0.33 -0.70
C HIS A 82 -5.33 1.66 0.02
N TRP A 83 -5.24 1.59 1.34
CA TRP A 83 -4.99 2.72 2.22
C TRP A 83 -3.61 2.62 2.84
N VAL A 84 -2.92 3.75 2.87
CA VAL A 84 -1.55 3.87 3.38
C VAL A 84 -1.48 4.98 4.41
N HIS A 85 -0.84 4.68 5.53
CA HIS A 85 -0.63 5.65 6.60
C HIS A 85 0.31 6.80 6.18
N LYS A 86 0.06 8.02 6.69
CA LYS A 86 0.88 9.22 6.41
C LYS A 86 2.39 9.02 6.53
N ARG A 87 2.83 8.17 7.47
CA ARG A 87 4.26 7.84 7.69
C ARG A 87 4.97 7.33 6.43
N PHE A 88 4.24 6.71 5.50
CA PHE A 88 4.79 6.17 4.25
C PHE A 88 4.54 7.08 3.05
N HIS A 89 3.84 8.22 3.22
CA HIS A 89 3.58 9.16 2.12
C HIS A 89 4.87 9.70 1.52
N ALA A 90 5.87 9.99 2.36
CA ALA A 90 7.17 10.44 1.88
C ALA A 90 7.86 9.39 0.98
N GLN A 91 7.70 8.11 1.30
CA GLN A 91 8.27 7.01 0.52
C GLN A 91 7.51 6.81 -0.81
N ILE A 92 6.17 6.95 -0.79
CA ILE A 92 5.36 6.90 -2.01
C ILE A 92 5.68 8.09 -2.91
N ALA A 93 5.76 9.30 -2.36
CA ALA A 93 6.11 10.48 -3.12
C ALA A 93 7.54 10.40 -3.69
N ALA A 94 8.50 9.87 -2.93
CA ALA A 94 9.85 9.62 -3.43
C ALA A 94 9.85 8.57 -4.55
N ALA A 95 9.14 7.46 -4.36
CA ALA A 95 8.97 6.43 -5.37
C ALA A 95 8.34 7.00 -6.66
N ASP A 96 7.24 7.75 -6.55
CA ASP A 96 6.55 8.41 -7.67
C ASP A 96 7.46 9.44 -8.37
N ARG A 97 8.29 10.21 -7.64
CA ARG A 97 9.30 11.11 -8.25
C ARG A 97 10.34 10.34 -9.05
N GLU A 98 10.89 9.28 -8.47
CA GLU A 98 11.86 8.39 -9.15
C GLU A 98 11.25 7.61 -10.33
N THR A 99 9.91 7.56 -10.40
CA THR A 99 9.18 6.89 -11.49
C THR A 99 9.22 7.65 -12.81
N GLY A 100 9.61 8.93 -12.79
CA GLY A 100 9.56 9.78 -13.99
C GLY A 100 8.19 10.40 -14.26
N LEU A 101 7.52 10.92 -13.22
CA LEU A 101 6.47 11.95 -13.35
C LEU A 101 6.97 13.33 -12.91
N ALA A 102 8.27 13.57 -13.07
CA ALA A 102 8.82 14.92 -13.12
C ALA A 102 9.12 15.21 -14.60
N GLN A 103 8.11 15.71 -15.31
CA GLN A 103 8.31 16.67 -16.40
C GLN A 103 7.85 18.02 -15.88
#